data_AF-K1PDT6-F1
#
_entry.id   AF-K1PDT6-F1
#
_cell.length_a   1.000
_cell.length_b   1.000
_cell.length_c   1.000
_cell.angle_alpha   90.00
_cell.angle_beta   90.00
_cell.angle_gamma   90.00
#
_symmetry.space_group_name_H-M   'P 1'
#
loop_
_entity.id
_entity.type
_entity.pdbx_description
1 polymer ?
#
loop_
_entity_poly.entity_id
_entity_poly.type
_entity_poly.pdbx_seq_one_letter_code
_entity_poly.pdbx_strand_id
1 'polypeptide(L)'
;MEANRDKRTKPSGDNKNFKREETPLEKTEPGPSLHTDKVCSWPSGREFVEVYVSSVANPHTFFVQILTSMSLRLDEVVKSMSQYYATERQEDMVDTVNIGDLVAAPFDQDASWYRARVCGFLGDDPDQLDLFYLDYGDSCYLDKAKVRVLQSQFLSLPFQAVECELANVSPKDGDSWEELVVDRFEQMTFSAMWKVLMAKLVETNTLSTGEKIHLVELTATIHLSSVKTVMMALTLKLIVVLGTLLVNLKPAQGVRYFDRPSILESNQLNEGKEGVIGNTPFLNERNLNGLNEQGKREVTGSHPTLVRRDHNETGGWHWFPWI
;
A
#
# COMPACT_ATOMS: atom_id res chain seq x y z
N MET A 1 74.14 -2.81 -21.69
CA MET A 1 73.88 -2.90 -23.15
C MET A 1 72.40 -3.20 -23.30
N GLU A 2 71.43 -2.29 -23.18
CA GLU A 2 71.27 -0.87 -23.49
C GLU A 2 71.33 -0.49 -24.98
N ALA A 3 70.32 0.32 -25.36
CA ALA A 3 70.06 1.07 -26.60
C ALA A 3 69.37 0.31 -27.74
N ASN A 4 68.41 0.85 -28.51
CA ASN A 4 67.76 2.17 -28.66
C ASN A 4 66.54 1.95 -29.60
N ARG A 5 65.31 2.45 -29.42
CA ARG A 5 64.71 3.81 -29.53
C ARG A 5 64.66 4.46 -30.93
N ASP A 6 63.43 4.88 -31.28
CA ASP A 6 62.93 5.91 -32.22
C ASP A 6 62.95 5.71 -33.75
N LYS A 7 61.77 5.86 -34.40
CA LYS A 7 61.30 7.15 -34.98
C LYS A 7 59.86 7.08 -35.54
N ARG A 8 59.17 8.21 -35.38
CA ARG A 8 57.79 8.54 -35.80
C ARG A 8 57.79 9.21 -37.19
N THR A 9 56.82 8.89 -38.04
CA THR A 9 56.31 9.78 -39.11
C THR A 9 54.80 9.57 -39.32
N LYS A 10 54.06 10.68 -39.41
CA LYS A 10 52.63 10.75 -39.80
C LYS A 10 52.49 10.78 -41.33
N PRO A 11 51.32 10.42 -41.88
CA PRO A 11 50.66 11.24 -42.90
C PRO A 11 49.22 11.57 -42.45
N SER A 12 48.89 12.86 -42.32
CA SER A 12 48.25 13.71 -43.34
C SER A 12 46.84 13.26 -43.66
N GLY A 13 45.87 14.01 -43.12
CA GLY A 13 44.46 13.78 -43.31
C GLY A 13 43.99 14.26 -44.68
N ASP A 14 43.00 13.54 -45.20
CA ASP A 14 42.02 14.05 -46.15
C ASP A 14 40.63 13.72 -45.57
N ASN A 15 40.02 14.72 -44.93
CA ASN A 15 38.64 14.68 -44.46
C ASN A 15 37.70 14.70 -45.68
N LYS A 16 37.26 13.53 -46.13
CA LYS A 16 36.07 13.43 -46.97
C LYS A 16 34.85 13.27 -46.06
N ASN A 17 34.12 14.37 -45.97
CA ASN A 17 32.89 14.55 -45.22
C ASN A 17 31.79 13.62 -45.75
N PHE A 18 31.67 12.42 -45.18
CA PHE A 18 30.52 11.54 -45.42
C PHE A 18 29.43 11.95 -44.43
N LYS A 19 28.55 12.86 -44.85
CA LYS A 19 27.31 13.12 -44.12
C LYS A 19 26.51 11.82 -44.11
N ARG A 20 26.49 11.13 -42.97
CA ARG A 20 25.43 10.16 -42.66
C ARG A 20 24.15 10.98 -42.54
N GLU A 21 23.25 10.84 -43.49
CA GLU A 21 21.86 11.19 -43.26
C GLU A 21 21.33 10.23 -42.20
N GLU A 22 21.22 10.71 -40.96
CA GLU A 22 20.43 10.05 -39.94
C GLU A 22 18.97 10.23 -40.33
N THR A 23 18.37 9.17 -40.86
CA THR A 23 16.91 9.05 -40.93
C THR A 23 16.38 9.11 -39.50
N PRO A 24 15.49 10.08 -39.16
CA PRO A 24 14.89 10.13 -37.84
C PRO A 24 14.22 8.78 -37.54
N LEU A 25 14.58 8.16 -36.42
CA LEU A 25 13.80 7.08 -35.83
C LEU A 25 12.40 7.66 -35.59
N GLU A 26 11.45 7.22 -36.41
CA GLU A 26 10.04 7.49 -36.22
C GLU A 26 9.67 6.93 -34.84
N LYS A 27 9.48 7.83 -33.87
CA LYS A 27 8.85 7.47 -32.60
C LYS A 27 7.45 7.01 -32.97
N THR A 28 7.25 5.71 -33.06
CA THR A 28 5.92 5.12 -33.01
C THR A 28 5.30 5.55 -31.69
N GLU A 29 4.43 6.55 -31.75
CA GLU A 29 3.52 6.91 -30.68
C GLU A 29 2.77 5.63 -30.27
N PRO A 30 2.79 5.23 -28.98
CA PRO A 30 1.98 4.11 -28.54
C PRO A 30 0.52 4.47 -28.81
N GLY A 31 -0.18 3.58 -29.52
CA GLY A 31 -1.63 3.71 -29.70
C GLY A 31 -2.34 3.86 -28.34
N PRO A 32 -3.58 4.39 -28.33
CA PRO A 32 -4.30 4.62 -27.08
C PRO A 32 -4.30 3.34 -26.24
N SER A 33 -3.72 3.42 -25.04
CA SER A 33 -3.58 2.29 -24.14
C SER A 33 -4.99 1.83 -23.74
N LEU A 34 -5.46 0.74 -24.34
CA LEU A 34 -6.82 0.19 -24.23
C LEU A 34 -7.23 -0.23 -22.79
N HIS A 35 -6.40 0.11 -21.81
CA HIS A 35 -6.35 -0.45 -20.47
C HIS A 35 -6.27 0.62 -19.37
N THR A 36 -6.10 1.91 -19.70
CA THR A 36 -6.17 3.02 -18.73
C THR A 36 -7.54 3.11 -18.06
N ASP A 37 -8.62 2.85 -18.81
CA ASP A 37 -9.99 2.80 -18.31
C ASP A 37 -10.25 1.69 -17.29
N LYS A 38 -9.30 0.74 -17.15
CA LYS A 38 -9.40 -0.36 -16.19
C LYS A 38 -8.62 -0.11 -14.91
N VAL A 39 -7.93 1.00 -14.72
CA VAL A 39 -7.25 1.30 -13.43
C VAL A 39 -8.28 1.78 -12.41
N CYS A 40 -8.08 1.41 -11.14
CA CYS A 40 -8.91 1.87 -10.04
C CYS A 40 -8.95 3.40 -9.99
N SER A 41 -10.13 3.98 -10.05
CA SER A 41 -10.30 5.44 -10.05
C SER A 41 -10.21 6.00 -8.63
N TRP A 42 -9.55 7.15 -8.48
CA TRP A 42 -9.57 7.89 -7.22
C TRP A 42 -11.01 8.25 -6.77
N PRO A 43 -11.41 7.94 -5.54
CA PRO A 43 -12.76 8.25 -5.05
C PRO A 43 -13.07 9.75 -5.04
N SER A 44 -14.19 10.15 -5.65
CA SER A 44 -14.66 11.55 -5.63
C SER A 44 -15.33 11.92 -4.31
N GLY A 45 -15.25 13.20 -3.92
CA GLY A 45 -15.98 13.75 -2.77
C GLY A 45 -15.43 13.34 -1.40
N ARG A 46 -14.23 12.75 -1.33
CA ARG A 46 -13.53 12.44 -0.08
C ARG A 46 -12.27 13.30 0.00
N GLU A 47 -12.06 13.95 1.15
CA GLU A 47 -10.85 14.71 1.41
C GLU A 47 -9.63 13.80 1.59
N PHE A 48 -9.82 12.68 2.29
CA PHE A 48 -8.81 11.65 2.50
C PHE A 48 -9.34 10.27 2.14
N VAL A 49 -8.47 9.42 1.62
CA VAL A 49 -8.72 8.00 1.37
C VAL A 49 -7.65 7.15 2.05
N GLU A 50 -8.04 5.97 2.50
CA GLU A 50 -7.11 4.99 3.05
C GLU A 50 -6.36 4.32 1.89
N VAL A 51 -5.03 4.23 1.99
CA VAL A 51 -4.17 3.60 0.97
C VAL A 51 -3.12 2.69 1.61
N TYR A 52 -2.66 1.72 0.83
CA TYR A 52 -1.35 1.07 1.01
C TYR A 52 -0.38 1.62 -0.01
N VAL A 53 0.88 1.86 0.37
CA VAL A 53 1.96 2.06 -0.61
C VAL A 53 2.50 0.70 -0.99
N SER A 54 2.29 0.30 -2.26
CA SER A 54 2.59 -1.04 -2.75
C SER A 54 3.99 -1.15 -3.35
N SER A 55 4.46 -0.10 -4.02
CA SER A 55 5.82 -0.02 -4.54
C SER A 55 6.29 1.44 -4.58
N VAL A 56 7.62 1.62 -4.54
CA VAL A 56 8.28 2.93 -4.59
C VAL A 56 9.46 2.83 -5.56
N ALA A 57 9.51 3.71 -6.54
CA ALA A 57 10.75 3.99 -7.27
C ALA A 57 11.43 5.23 -6.69
N ASN A 58 10.66 6.28 -6.39
CA ASN A 58 11.11 7.49 -5.69
C ASN A 58 9.89 8.32 -5.20
N PRO A 59 10.07 9.43 -4.46
CA PRO A 59 8.94 10.25 -4.00
C PRO A 59 8.04 10.86 -5.09
N HIS A 60 8.51 10.96 -6.33
CA HIS A 60 7.71 11.38 -7.49
C HIS A 60 7.27 10.20 -8.38
N THR A 61 7.55 8.96 -7.99
CA THR A 61 7.10 7.77 -8.72
C THR A 61 6.91 6.63 -7.74
N PHE A 62 5.70 6.48 -7.24
CA PHE A 62 5.31 5.37 -6.37
C PHE A 62 3.87 4.97 -6.64
N PHE A 63 3.49 3.79 -6.18
CA PHE A 63 2.17 3.23 -6.46
C PHE A 63 1.44 2.95 -5.16
N VAL A 64 0.14 3.19 -5.20
CA VAL A 64 -0.76 2.94 -4.09
C VAL A 64 -1.89 2.02 -4.49
N GLN A 65 -2.36 1.24 -3.53
CA GLN A 65 -3.65 0.56 -3.60
C GLN A 65 -4.65 1.31 -2.72
N ILE A 66 -5.72 1.79 -3.32
CA ILE A 66 -6.78 2.53 -2.60
C ILE A 66 -7.69 1.51 -1.89
N LEU A 67 -7.79 1.61 -0.57
CA LEU A 67 -8.66 0.74 0.21
C LEU A 67 -10.12 1.09 -0.06
N THR A 68 -10.78 0.22 -0.82
CA THR A 68 -12.20 0.29 -1.13
C THR A 68 -12.83 -1.09 -0.95
N SER A 69 -14.14 -1.23 -1.16
CA SER A 69 -14.74 -2.57 -1.21
C SER A 69 -14.15 -3.45 -2.32
N MET A 70 -13.51 -2.86 -3.34
CA MET A 70 -12.87 -3.60 -4.43
C MET A 70 -11.47 -4.10 -4.08
N SER A 71 -10.73 -3.43 -3.19
CA SER A 71 -9.37 -3.85 -2.83
C SER A 71 -9.35 -5.21 -2.13
N LEU A 72 -10.42 -5.54 -1.38
CA LEU A 72 -10.60 -6.87 -0.77
C LEU A 72 -10.74 -8.00 -1.80
N ARG A 73 -11.10 -7.67 -3.05
CA ARG A 73 -11.24 -8.66 -4.13
C ARG A 73 -9.90 -9.00 -4.78
N LEU A 74 -8.84 -8.22 -4.55
CA LEU A 74 -7.52 -8.51 -5.11
C LEU A 74 -6.99 -9.84 -4.58
N ASP A 75 -7.11 -10.08 -3.26
CA ASP A 75 -6.70 -11.35 -2.64
C ASP A 75 -7.41 -12.56 -3.26
N GLU A 76 -8.70 -12.41 -3.60
CA GLU A 76 -9.46 -13.44 -4.30
C GLU A 76 -8.94 -13.69 -5.71
N VAL A 77 -8.64 -12.62 -6.47
CA VAL A 77 -8.06 -12.73 -7.81
C VAL A 77 -6.70 -13.40 -7.76
N VAL A 78 -5.78 -12.95 -6.90
CA VAL A 78 -4.44 -13.54 -6.75
C VAL A 78 -4.56 -15.01 -6.36
N LYS A 79 -5.37 -15.34 -5.37
CA LYS A 79 -5.61 -16.73 -4.96
C LYS A 79 -6.15 -17.59 -6.10
N SER A 80 -7.17 -17.12 -6.82
CA SER A 80 -7.77 -17.85 -7.93
C SER A 80 -6.82 -18.00 -9.11
N MET A 81 -6.02 -16.98 -9.43
CA MET A 81 -4.97 -17.06 -10.45
C MET A 81 -3.90 -18.08 -10.05
N SER A 82 -3.38 -18.00 -8.82
CA SER A 82 -2.37 -18.93 -8.34
C SER A 82 -2.86 -20.37 -8.36
N GLN A 83 -4.12 -20.62 -8.00
CA GLN A 83 -4.73 -21.95 -8.12
C GLN A 83 -4.89 -22.40 -9.57
N TYR A 84 -5.31 -21.50 -10.46
CA TYR A 84 -5.53 -21.82 -11.87
C TYR A 84 -4.20 -22.14 -12.57
N TYR A 85 -3.16 -21.32 -12.40
CA TYR A 85 -1.86 -21.48 -13.09
C TYR A 85 -0.87 -22.39 -12.35
N ALA A 86 -1.25 -22.97 -11.20
CA ALA A 86 -0.44 -23.97 -10.50
C ALA A 86 -0.15 -25.23 -11.35
N THR A 87 -0.95 -25.48 -12.39
CA THR A 87 -0.73 -26.56 -13.36
C THR A 87 -0.38 -25.95 -14.70
N GLU A 88 0.71 -26.41 -15.30
CA GLU A 88 1.07 -26.02 -16.66
C GLU A 88 0.09 -26.63 -17.66
N ARG A 89 -0.51 -25.77 -18.50
CA ARG A 89 -1.35 -26.19 -19.62
C ARG A 89 -0.80 -25.56 -20.89
N GLN A 90 -0.74 -26.35 -21.96
CA GLN A 90 -0.25 -25.87 -23.25
C GLN A 90 -1.11 -24.72 -23.81
N GLU A 91 -2.41 -24.73 -23.53
CA GLU A 91 -3.36 -23.70 -23.95
C GLU A 91 -3.16 -22.34 -23.25
N ASP A 92 -2.47 -22.32 -22.11
CA ASP A 92 -2.14 -21.09 -21.38
C ASP A 92 -0.78 -20.51 -21.82
N MET A 93 -0.03 -21.18 -22.72
CA MET A 93 1.27 -20.70 -23.20
C MET A 93 1.12 -19.51 -24.15
N VAL A 94 2.09 -18.60 -24.12
CA VAL A 94 2.13 -17.42 -25.00
C VAL A 94 3.03 -17.71 -26.20
N ASP A 95 2.45 -17.81 -27.39
CA ASP A 95 3.21 -18.05 -28.64
C ASP A 95 3.95 -16.78 -29.11
N THR A 96 3.23 -15.66 -29.11
CA THR A 96 3.73 -14.33 -29.50
C THR A 96 3.32 -13.31 -28.47
N VAL A 97 4.21 -12.36 -28.17
CA VAL A 97 3.98 -11.32 -27.18
C VAL A 97 4.39 -9.96 -27.73
N ASN A 98 3.55 -8.96 -27.53
CA ASN A 98 3.77 -7.58 -27.96
C ASN A 98 3.76 -6.64 -26.77
N ILE A 99 4.40 -5.47 -26.92
CA ILE A 99 4.29 -4.39 -25.95
C ILE A 99 2.83 -3.98 -25.81
N GLY A 100 2.36 -3.91 -24.57
CA GLY A 100 0.96 -3.63 -24.22
C GLY A 100 0.14 -4.87 -23.90
N ASP A 101 0.59 -6.08 -24.26
CA ASP A 101 -0.14 -7.32 -23.98
C ASP A 101 -0.26 -7.55 -22.47
N LEU A 102 -1.43 -8.06 -22.06
CA LEU A 102 -1.69 -8.46 -20.68
C LEU A 102 -1.38 -9.95 -20.51
N VAL A 103 -0.58 -10.28 -19.51
CA VAL A 103 -0.13 -11.64 -19.21
C VAL A 103 -0.36 -11.99 -17.75
N ALA A 104 -0.45 -13.28 -17.46
CA ALA A 104 -0.29 -13.79 -16.11
C ALA A 104 1.20 -14.09 -15.90
N ALA A 105 1.76 -13.55 -14.82
CA ALA A 105 3.18 -13.68 -14.51
C ALA A 105 3.36 -14.21 -13.09
N PRO A 106 4.25 -15.19 -12.86
CA PRO A 106 4.58 -15.66 -11.53
C PRO A 106 5.49 -14.66 -10.83
N PHE A 107 5.39 -14.60 -9.50
CA PHE A 107 6.44 -14.01 -8.69
C PHE A 107 7.18 -15.08 -7.90
N ASP A 108 8.44 -15.29 -8.27
CA ASP A 108 9.25 -16.41 -7.77
C ASP A 108 9.42 -16.40 -6.23
N GLN A 109 9.25 -15.24 -5.59
CA GLN A 109 9.44 -15.08 -4.15
C GLN A 109 8.28 -15.61 -3.29
N ASP A 110 7.05 -15.68 -3.82
CA ASP A 110 5.87 -16.13 -3.07
C ASP A 110 5.02 -17.19 -3.81
N ALA A 111 5.53 -17.68 -4.94
CA ALA A 111 4.89 -18.67 -5.80
C ALA A 111 3.46 -18.31 -6.23
N SER A 112 3.11 -17.02 -6.20
CA SER A 112 1.80 -16.53 -6.62
C SER A 112 1.82 -16.01 -8.06
N TRP A 113 0.65 -15.97 -8.68
CA TRP A 113 0.45 -15.49 -10.04
C TRP A 113 -0.30 -14.16 -10.05
N TYR A 114 0.20 -13.24 -10.87
CA TYR A 114 -0.21 -11.85 -10.90
C TYR A 114 -0.57 -11.39 -12.30
N ARG A 115 -1.34 -10.31 -12.38
CA ARG A 115 -1.67 -9.65 -13.64
C ARG A 115 -0.55 -8.68 -14.00
N ALA A 116 0.04 -8.86 -15.16
CA ALA A 116 1.13 -8.01 -15.63
C ALA A 116 0.86 -7.49 -17.04
N ARG A 117 1.53 -6.40 -17.39
CA ARG A 117 1.59 -5.86 -18.75
C ARG A 117 3.02 -5.98 -19.25
N VAL A 118 3.16 -6.30 -20.53
CA VAL A 118 4.45 -6.27 -21.22
C VAL A 118 4.77 -4.82 -21.58
N CYS A 119 5.81 -4.28 -20.99
CA CYS A 119 6.27 -2.90 -21.20
C CYS A 119 7.41 -2.81 -22.22
N GLY A 120 8.12 -3.91 -22.46
CA GLY A 120 9.26 -3.94 -23.36
C GLY A 120 10.00 -5.27 -23.30
N PHE A 121 11.25 -5.24 -23.76
CA PHE A 121 12.17 -6.36 -23.77
C PHE A 121 13.51 -5.94 -23.19
N LEU A 122 14.22 -6.85 -22.53
CA LEU A 122 15.53 -6.58 -21.95
C LEU A 122 16.59 -6.53 -23.06
N GLY A 123 17.01 -5.32 -23.44
CA GLY A 123 17.95 -5.13 -24.53
C GLY A 123 17.34 -5.54 -25.87
N ASP A 124 18.06 -6.37 -26.63
CA ASP A 124 17.62 -6.87 -27.94
C ASP A 124 17.06 -8.32 -27.87
N ASP A 125 16.87 -8.87 -26.67
CA ASP A 125 16.38 -10.25 -26.48
C ASP A 125 14.84 -10.30 -26.39
N PRO A 126 14.14 -10.80 -27.42
CA PRO A 126 12.68 -10.85 -27.44
C PRO A 126 12.07 -11.88 -26.47
N ASP A 127 12.88 -12.78 -25.89
CA ASP A 127 12.41 -13.76 -24.92
C ASP A 127 12.54 -13.26 -23.47
N GLN A 128 13.22 -12.14 -23.23
CA GLN A 128 13.32 -11.51 -21.90
C GLN A 128 12.36 -10.31 -21.81
N LEU A 129 11.19 -10.53 -21.21
CA LEU A 129 10.13 -9.53 -21.14
C LEU A 129 10.36 -8.56 -19.98
N ASP A 130 10.23 -7.25 -20.24
CA ASP A 130 10.06 -6.22 -19.21
C ASP A 130 8.56 -6.13 -18.88
N LEU A 131 8.20 -6.46 -17.65
CA LEU A 131 6.83 -6.56 -17.18
C LEU A 131 6.55 -5.52 -16.10
N PHE A 132 5.30 -5.09 -16.02
CA PHE A 132 4.78 -4.24 -14.95
C PHE A 132 3.57 -4.93 -14.29
N TYR A 133 3.63 -5.14 -12.97
CA TYR A 133 2.53 -5.73 -12.21
C TYR A 133 1.42 -4.72 -11.98
N LEU A 134 0.28 -4.96 -12.61
CA LEU A 134 -0.83 -4.00 -12.74
C LEU A 134 -1.53 -3.69 -11.42
N ASP A 135 -1.32 -4.54 -10.41
CA ASP A 135 -1.96 -4.41 -9.10
C ASP A 135 -1.04 -3.88 -8.01
N TYR A 136 0.28 -3.89 -8.25
CA TYR A 136 1.30 -3.58 -7.24
C TYR A 136 2.20 -2.42 -7.66
N GLY A 137 2.42 -2.23 -8.96
CA GLY A 137 3.15 -1.10 -9.50
C GLY A 137 4.67 -1.28 -9.56
N ASP A 138 5.17 -2.49 -9.30
CA ASP A 138 6.56 -2.87 -9.49
C ASP A 138 6.79 -3.55 -10.84
N SER A 139 8.04 -3.51 -11.31
CA SER A 139 8.46 -4.11 -12.58
C SER A 139 9.32 -5.34 -12.34
N CYS A 140 9.28 -6.28 -13.28
CA CYS A 140 10.15 -7.45 -13.26
C CYS A 140 10.61 -7.84 -14.67
N TYR A 141 11.67 -8.63 -14.75
CA TYR A 141 12.09 -9.28 -15.98
C TYR A 141 11.83 -10.78 -15.87
N LEU A 142 11.14 -11.34 -16.86
CA LEU A 142 10.88 -12.77 -16.93
C LEU A 142 11.07 -13.29 -18.34
N ASP A 143 11.52 -14.53 -18.42
CA ASP A 143 11.52 -15.28 -19.66
C ASP A 143 10.08 -15.47 -20.17
N LYS A 144 9.86 -15.31 -21.48
CA LYS A 144 8.57 -15.53 -22.13
C LYS A 144 7.98 -16.91 -21.81
N ALA A 145 8.81 -17.94 -21.64
CA ALA A 145 8.38 -19.28 -21.26
C ALA A 145 7.77 -19.35 -19.83
N LYS A 146 8.02 -18.36 -18.97
CA LYS A 146 7.44 -18.29 -17.62
C LYS A 146 6.09 -17.58 -17.57
N VAL A 147 5.75 -16.77 -18.57
CA VAL A 147 4.45 -16.07 -18.59
C VAL A 147 3.36 -16.95 -19.21
N ARG A 148 2.10 -16.61 -18.92
CA ARG A 148 0.92 -17.29 -19.44
C ARG A 148 -0.08 -16.28 -19.99
N VAL A 149 -0.95 -16.73 -20.89
CA VAL A 149 -2.10 -15.94 -21.35
C VAL A 149 -2.96 -15.57 -20.15
N LEU A 150 -3.26 -14.27 -19.97
CA LEU A 150 -4.14 -13.82 -18.90
C LEU A 150 -5.60 -14.15 -19.24
N GLN A 151 -6.19 -15.09 -18.52
CA GLN A 151 -7.58 -15.50 -18.77
C GLN A 151 -8.56 -14.36 -18.46
N SER A 152 -9.55 -14.17 -19.34
CA SER A 152 -10.50 -13.04 -19.29
C SER A 152 -11.30 -12.94 -17.99
N GLN A 153 -11.52 -14.06 -17.30
CA GLN A 153 -12.17 -14.10 -15.98
C GLN A 153 -11.45 -13.28 -14.90
N PHE A 154 -10.12 -13.08 -15.04
CA PHE A 154 -9.30 -12.31 -14.12
C PHE A 154 -9.25 -10.80 -14.46
N LEU A 155 -9.96 -10.37 -15.52
CA LEU A 155 -10.03 -8.97 -15.96
C LEU A 155 -11.26 -8.20 -15.43
N SER A 156 -12.07 -8.83 -14.58
CA SER A 156 -13.29 -8.20 -14.03
C SER A 156 -13.01 -7.18 -12.90
N LEU A 157 -11.87 -7.33 -12.21
CA LEU A 157 -11.39 -6.37 -11.24
C LEU A 157 -10.58 -5.28 -11.96
N PRO A 158 -10.80 -3.97 -11.71
CA PRO A 158 -9.88 -2.93 -12.14
C PRO A 158 -8.44 -3.21 -11.66
N PHE A 159 -7.43 -2.72 -12.36
CA PHE A 159 -6.04 -2.75 -11.93
C PHE A 159 -5.86 -1.88 -10.69
N GLN A 160 -5.18 -2.41 -9.68
CA GLN A 160 -5.16 -1.80 -8.34
C GLN A 160 -3.97 -0.88 -8.09
N ALA A 161 -2.93 -0.90 -8.94
CA ALA A 161 -1.80 0.03 -8.84
C ALA A 161 -2.19 1.42 -9.37
N VAL A 162 -2.25 2.40 -8.49
CA VAL A 162 -2.52 3.80 -8.84
C VAL A 162 -1.23 4.59 -8.68
N GLU A 163 -0.73 5.14 -9.78
CA GLU A 163 0.52 5.93 -9.79
C GLU A 163 0.33 7.28 -9.11
N CYS A 164 1.30 7.63 -8.26
CA CYS A 164 1.26 8.82 -7.44
C CYS A 164 2.61 9.56 -7.41
N GLU A 165 2.50 10.86 -7.15
CA GLU A 165 3.58 11.80 -6.85
C GLU A 165 3.35 12.43 -5.47
N LEU A 166 4.41 12.63 -4.68
CA LEU A 166 4.29 13.28 -3.38
C LEU A 166 4.26 14.80 -3.57
N ALA A 167 3.24 15.45 -3.02
CA ALA A 167 3.07 16.89 -3.13
C ALA A 167 4.14 17.68 -2.37
N ASN A 168 4.50 18.85 -2.90
CA ASN A 168 5.34 19.86 -2.24
C ASN A 168 6.75 19.38 -1.86
N VAL A 169 7.32 18.42 -2.60
CA VAL A 169 8.71 17.97 -2.45
C VAL A 169 9.46 18.03 -3.77
N SER A 170 10.78 18.19 -3.71
CA SER A 170 11.68 18.13 -4.86
C SER A 170 13.02 17.51 -4.45
N PRO A 171 13.76 16.90 -5.38
CA PRO A 171 15.14 16.53 -5.13
C PRO A 171 15.97 17.76 -4.71
N LYS A 172 16.99 17.53 -3.89
CA LYS A 172 17.83 18.60 -3.35
C LYS A 172 18.80 19.16 -4.40
N ASP A 173 19.42 18.27 -5.17
CA ASP A 173 20.50 18.57 -6.10
C ASP A 173 20.13 18.08 -7.51
N GLY A 174 19.43 18.91 -8.28
CA GLY A 174 19.04 18.61 -9.66
C GLY A 174 17.72 17.84 -9.78
N ASP A 175 17.65 16.92 -10.74
CA ASP A 175 16.41 16.22 -11.13
C ASP A 175 16.32 14.78 -10.60
N SER A 176 17.33 14.31 -9.83
CA SER A 176 17.41 12.93 -9.34
C SER A 176 17.32 12.84 -7.82
N TRP A 177 16.51 11.91 -7.32
CA TRP A 177 16.43 11.61 -5.89
C TRP A 177 17.66 10.82 -5.41
N GLU A 178 18.26 11.27 -4.30
CA GLU A 178 19.30 10.49 -3.62
C GLU A 178 18.72 9.17 -3.09
N GLU A 179 19.47 8.07 -3.23
CA GLU A 179 19.09 6.73 -2.76
C GLU A 179 18.64 6.73 -1.29
N LEU A 180 19.38 7.40 -0.40
CA LEU A 180 19.03 7.50 1.01
C LEU A 180 17.64 8.15 1.25
N VAL A 181 17.22 9.07 0.37
CA VAL A 181 15.91 9.72 0.44
C VAL A 181 14.82 8.74 0.00
N VAL A 182 15.08 7.95 -1.04
CA VAL A 182 14.16 6.90 -1.50
C VAL A 182 13.97 5.85 -0.39
N ASP A 183 15.06 5.31 0.17
CA ASP A 183 15.01 4.36 1.28
C ASP A 183 14.24 4.92 2.48
N ARG A 184 14.46 6.21 2.78
CA ARG A 184 13.75 6.87 3.88
C ARG A 184 12.26 7.02 3.58
N PHE A 185 11.90 7.33 2.35
CA PHE A 185 10.50 7.42 1.92
C PHE A 185 9.81 6.06 2.00
N GLU A 186 10.44 4.98 1.54
CA GLU A 186 9.93 3.60 1.70
C GLU A 186 9.65 3.24 3.16
N GLN A 187 10.60 3.53 4.06
CA GLN A 187 10.44 3.27 5.49
C GLN A 187 9.28 4.05 6.11
N MET A 188 9.15 5.34 5.77
CA MET A 188 8.10 6.21 6.31
C MET A 188 6.71 5.88 5.76
N THR A 189 6.65 5.40 4.52
CA THR A 189 5.41 4.99 3.87
C THR A 189 5.03 3.55 4.15
N PHE A 190 5.93 2.78 4.77
CA PHE A 190 5.75 1.35 5.00
C PHE A 190 5.48 0.58 3.69
N SER A 191 6.23 0.94 2.63
CA SER A 191 6.15 0.32 1.31
C SER A 191 6.16 -1.21 1.42
N ALA A 192 5.22 -1.87 0.75
CA ALA A 192 5.03 -3.32 0.76
C ALA A 192 4.79 -3.96 2.16
N MET A 193 4.53 -3.17 3.21
CA MET A 193 4.24 -3.67 4.57
C MET A 193 2.75 -3.65 4.92
N TRP A 194 1.87 -3.31 3.97
CA TRP A 194 0.41 -3.33 4.14
C TRP A 194 -0.08 -2.51 5.34
N LYS A 195 0.58 -1.37 5.62
CA LYS A 195 0.16 -0.43 6.65
C LYS A 195 -0.65 0.71 6.03
N VAL A 196 -1.81 0.96 6.60
CA VAL A 196 -2.73 1.98 6.12
C VAL A 196 -2.13 3.38 6.36
N LEU A 197 -2.09 4.17 5.30
CA LEU A 197 -1.89 5.62 5.33
C LEU A 197 -3.17 6.32 4.88
N MET A 198 -3.31 7.59 5.28
CA MET A 198 -4.30 8.48 4.70
C MET A 198 -3.64 9.25 3.56
N ALA A 199 -4.23 9.20 2.36
CA ALA A 199 -3.82 10.00 1.23
C ALA A 199 -4.88 11.06 0.91
N LYS A 200 -4.43 12.30 0.71
CA LYS A 200 -5.27 13.40 0.21
C LYS A 200 -4.84 13.73 -1.21
N LEU A 201 -5.81 13.76 -2.12
CA LEU A 201 -5.58 14.16 -3.51
C LEU A 201 -5.41 15.68 -3.57
N VAL A 202 -4.30 16.11 -4.17
CA VAL A 202 -4.04 17.52 -4.47
C VAL A 202 -4.46 17.82 -5.91
N GLU A 203 -3.96 17.02 -6.86
CA GLU A 203 -4.21 17.19 -8.28
C GLU A 203 -4.13 15.84 -9.01
N THR A 204 -4.70 15.76 -10.21
CA THR A 204 -4.52 14.63 -11.11
C THR A 204 -4.02 15.12 -12.46
N ASN A 205 -2.84 14.70 -12.83
CA ASN A 205 -2.26 14.94 -14.14
C ASN A 205 -2.67 13.80 -15.08
N THR A 206 -3.05 14.13 -16.30
CA THR A 206 -3.35 13.12 -17.34
C THR A 206 -2.31 13.27 -18.45
N LEU A 207 -1.56 12.20 -18.70
CA LEU A 207 -0.58 12.14 -19.76
C LEU A 207 -1.25 12.10 -21.13
N SER A 208 -0.50 12.35 -22.20
CA SER A 208 -0.99 12.21 -23.58
C SER A 208 -1.49 10.79 -23.89
N THR A 209 -0.95 9.78 -23.19
CA THR A 209 -1.37 8.38 -23.26
C THR A 209 -2.73 8.11 -22.60
N GLY A 210 -3.29 9.07 -21.88
CA GLY A 210 -4.50 8.92 -21.06
C GLY A 210 -4.23 8.37 -19.65
N GLU A 211 -2.99 7.99 -19.35
CA GLU A 211 -2.58 7.56 -18.00
C GLU A 211 -2.67 8.73 -17.01
N LYS A 212 -3.09 8.42 -15.79
CA LYS A 212 -3.31 9.41 -14.74
C LYS A 212 -2.27 9.25 -13.65
N ILE A 213 -1.64 10.36 -13.29
CA ILE A 213 -0.73 10.45 -12.15
C ILE A 213 -1.38 11.35 -11.11
N HIS A 214 -1.47 10.86 -9.87
CA HIS A 214 -2.13 11.55 -8.78
C HIS A 214 -1.11 12.22 -7.86
N LEU A 215 -1.15 13.55 -7.78
CA LEU A 215 -0.36 14.30 -6.82
C LEU A 215 -1.04 14.22 -5.45
N VAL A 216 -0.37 13.69 -4.43
CA VAL A 216 -0.97 13.37 -3.14
C VAL A 216 -0.15 13.85 -1.94
N GLU A 217 -0.85 14.14 -0.85
CA GLU A 217 -0.27 14.28 0.50
C GLU A 217 -0.49 12.97 1.26
N LEU A 218 0.56 12.39 1.87
CA LEU A 218 0.48 11.18 2.69
C LEU A 218 0.59 11.50 4.18
N THR A 219 -0.29 10.91 4.98
CA THR A 219 -0.29 11.04 6.44
C THR A 219 -0.41 9.68 7.10
N ALA A 220 0.46 9.39 8.08
CA ALA A 220 0.37 8.17 8.86
C ALA A 220 -0.88 8.17 9.75
N THR A 221 -1.65 7.08 9.69
CA THR A 221 -2.92 6.89 10.45
C THR A 221 -2.74 6.92 11.98
N ILE A 222 -1.49 6.78 12.45
CA ILE A 222 -1.10 6.68 13.86
C ILE A 222 -1.40 7.97 14.67
N HIS A 223 -1.83 9.06 14.03
CA HIS A 223 -2.23 10.27 14.78
C HIS A 223 -3.66 10.20 15.37
N LEU A 224 -4.53 9.30 14.90
CA LEU A 224 -5.90 9.15 15.44
C LEU A 224 -5.97 8.29 16.70
N SER A 225 -5.08 7.31 16.85
CA SER A 225 -4.92 6.57 18.11
C SER A 225 -4.35 7.47 19.20
N SER A 226 -3.52 8.47 18.88
CA SER A 226 -3.13 9.49 19.85
C SER A 226 -4.32 10.33 20.32
N VAL A 227 -5.24 10.76 19.45
CA VAL A 227 -6.45 11.50 19.89
C VAL A 227 -7.38 10.61 20.73
N LYS A 228 -7.66 9.36 20.31
CA LYS A 228 -8.49 8.44 21.10
C LYS A 228 -7.85 8.08 22.44
N THR A 229 -6.53 7.88 22.47
CA THR A 229 -5.74 7.62 23.69
C THR A 229 -5.65 8.84 24.59
N VAL A 230 -5.49 10.05 24.02
CA VAL A 230 -5.51 11.32 24.75
C VAL A 230 -6.89 11.57 25.33
N MET A 231 -7.97 11.35 24.57
CA MET A 231 -9.35 11.47 25.05
C MET A 231 -9.66 10.44 26.15
N MET A 232 -9.20 9.19 26.00
CA MET A 232 -9.34 8.15 27.03
C MET A 232 -8.51 8.46 28.30
N ALA A 233 -7.32 9.03 28.14
CA ALA A 233 -6.48 9.45 29.27
C ALA A 233 -7.07 10.68 29.98
N LEU A 234 -7.70 11.61 29.25
CA LEU A 234 -8.39 12.77 29.82
C LEU A 234 -9.67 12.37 30.55
N THR A 235 -10.47 11.45 29.99
CA THR A 235 -11.67 10.93 30.68
C THR A 235 -11.30 10.15 31.94
N LEU A 236 -10.27 9.31 31.90
CA LEU A 236 -9.77 8.61 33.09
C LEU A 236 -9.23 9.59 34.15
N LYS A 237 -8.48 10.62 33.75
CA LYS A 237 -8.00 11.66 34.69
C LYS A 237 -9.16 12.44 35.33
N LEU A 238 -10.20 12.80 34.57
CA LEU A 238 -11.37 13.50 35.10
C LEU A 238 -12.14 12.61 36.09
N ILE A 239 -12.32 11.32 35.78
CA ILE A 239 -12.96 10.35 36.69
C ILE A 239 -12.17 10.22 38.00
N VAL A 240 -10.83 10.15 37.94
CA VAL A 240 -9.98 10.08 39.15
C VAL A 240 -10.05 11.37 39.98
N VAL A 241 -10.07 12.54 39.34
CA VAL A 241 -10.19 13.85 40.02
C VAL A 241 -11.56 14.01 40.67
N LEU A 242 -12.65 13.67 39.97
CA LEU A 242 -13.99 13.71 40.53
C LEU A 242 -14.16 12.69 41.67
N GLY A 243 -13.63 11.48 41.49
CA GLY A 243 -13.59 10.46 42.52
C GLY A 243 -12.87 10.94 43.78
N THR A 244 -11.66 11.49 43.63
CA THR A 244 -10.87 12.04 44.76
C THR A 244 -11.53 13.25 45.43
N LEU A 245 -12.22 14.11 44.67
CA LEU A 245 -12.98 15.23 45.24
C LEU A 245 -14.17 14.72 46.06
N LEU A 246 -14.89 13.71 45.57
CA LEU A 246 -16.03 13.10 46.27
C LEU A 246 -15.63 12.41 47.59
N VAL A 247 -14.46 11.74 47.67
CA VAL A 247 -13.97 11.16 48.94
C VAL A 247 -13.42 12.22 49.90
N ASN A 248 -13.00 13.39 49.41
CA ASN A 248 -12.45 14.48 50.24
C ASN A 248 -13.50 15.50 50.69
N LEU A 249 -14.74 15.40 50.20
CA LEU A 249 -15.89 16.09 50.79
C LEU A 249 -16.19 15.44 52.14
N LYS A 250 -15.54 15.94 53.21
CA LYS A 250 -15.94 15.61 54.58
C LYS A 250 -17.42 15.98 54.74
N PRO A 251 -18.25 15.14 55.38
CA PRO A 251 -19.61 15.53 55.72
C PRO A 251 -19.52 16.81 56.56
N ALA A 252 -20.12 17.90 56.06
CA ALA A 252 -20.19 19.15 56.79
C ALA A 252 -20.92 18.88 58.11
N GLN A 253 -20.18 18.88 59.22
CA GLN A 253 -20.79 18.73 60.52
C GLN A 253 -21.57 20.00 60.86
N GLY A 254 -22.86 19.81 61.15
CA GLY A 254 -23.60 20.67 62.07
C GLY A 254 -24.44 21.76 61.43
N VAL A 255 -25.68 21.42 61.08
CA VAL A 255 -26.81 22.32 61.34
C VAL A 255 -27.80 21.55 62.20
N ARG A 256 -27.77 21.79 63.52
CA ARG A 256 -28.84 21.43 64.44
C ARG A 256 -29.86 22.56 64.43
N TYR A 257 -31.10 22.31 64.05
CA TYR A 257 -32.23 23.10 64.53
C TYR A 257 -33.43 22.18 64.84
N PHE A 258 -33.69 22.11 66.14
CA PHE A 258 -34.96 21.98 66.88
C PHE A 258 -35.70 20.65 67.03
N ASP A 259 -35.91 20.37 68.31
CA ASP A 259 -36.73 19.35 68.92
C ASP A 259 -38.21 19.40 68.47
N ARG A 260 -38.75 18.19 68.34
CA ARG A 260 -40.17 17.76 68.31
C ARG A 260 -41.01 18.45 69.40
N PRO A 261 -42.35 18.58 69.27
CA PRO A 261 -43.20 17.38 69.42
C PRO A 261 -44.63 17.37 68.82
N SER A 262 -45.13 16.16 68.50
CA SER A 262 -46.52 15.66 68.63
C SER A 262 -46.63 14.36 67.79
N ILE A 263 -46.74 13.15 68.37
CA ILE A 263 -47.92 12.48 68.96
C ILE A 263 -49.07 12.22 67.96
N LEU A 264 -49.39 10.92 67.81
CA LEU A 264 -50.59 10.27 67.24
C LEU A 264 -50.79 10.49 65.72
N GLU A 265 -51.13 9.51 64.89
CA GLU A 265 -52.16 8.49 65.10
C GLU A 265 -52.01 7.31 64.11
N SER A 266 -52.65 6.22 64.50
CA SER A 266 -52.70 4.90 63.89
C SER A 266 -53.50 4.80 62.59
N ASN A 267 -53.09 3.83 61.77
CA ASN A 267 -53.87 2.90 60.93
C ASN A 267 -55.23 3.36 60.37
N GLN A 268 -55.42 3.21 59.05
CA GLN A 268 -56.24 2.15 58.43
C GLN A 268 -56.61 2.52 56.97
N LEU A 269 -56.61 1.50 56.09
CA LEU A 269 -57.38 1.34 54.84
C LEU A 269 -56.99 2.29 53.68
N ASN A 270 -56.94 1.91 52.40
CA ASN A 270 -57.47 0.76 51.68
C ASN A 270 -56.77 0.67 50.30
N GLU A 271 -56.76 -0.55 49.74
CA GLU A 271 -56.81 -0.94 48.32
C GLU A 271 -56.35 0.03 47.21
N GLY A 272 -55.46 -0.48 46.33
CA GLY A 272 -55.53 -0.12 44.90
C GLY A 272 -54.22 -0.03 44.13
N LYS A 273 -53.95 -1.11 43.37
CA LYS A 273 -53.40 -1.13 42.00
C LYS A 273 -51.93 -0.75 41.72
N GLU A 274 -51.32 -1.73 41.05
CA GLU A 274 -50.38 -1.65 39.92
C GLU A 274 -48.94 -1.15 40.14
N GLY A 275 -48.00 -1.90 39.56
CA GLY A 275 -46.81 -1.28 38.95
C GLY A 275 -45.44 -1.70 39.46
N VAL A 276 -45.06 -2.96 39.19
CA VAL A 276 -43.75 -3.47 38.70
C VAL A 276 -42.41 -2.91 39.27
N ILE A 277 -41.49 -3.86 39.46
CA ILE A 277 -40.01 -3.82 39.53
C ILE A 277 -39.42 -3.81 40.95
N GLY A 278 -39.18 -5.02 41.46
CA GLY A 278 -38.29 -5.29 42.58
C GLY A 278 -37.45 -6.53 42.30
N ASN A 279 -36.15 -6.29 42.13
CA ASN A 279 -34.97 -7.07 42.49
C ASN A 279 -34.92 -8.60 42.39
N THR A 280 -33.77 -9.00 41.86
CA THR A 280 -33.01 -10.26 41.96
C THR A 280 -33.22 -11.10 43.23
N PRO A 281 -32.90 -12.39 43.14
CA PRO A 281 -31.80 -12.83 43.99
C PRO A 281 -30.78 -13.77 43.34
N PHE A 282 -29.54 -13.49 43.71
CA PHE A 282 -28.39 -14.36 43.95
C PHE A 282 -28.58 -15.89 43.89
N LEU A 283 -27.58 -16.55 43.30
CA LEU A 283 -26.85 -17.78 43.67
C LEU A 283 -26.20 -18.31 42.37
N ASN A 284 -24.97 -18.79 42.26
CA ASN A 284 -23.91 -19.12 43.20
C ASN A 284 -22.63 -19.33 42.35
N GLU A 285 -21.47 -18.93 42.84
CA GLU A 285 -20.20 -19.37 42.27
C GLU A 285 -19.92 -20.82 42.69
N ARG A 286 -19.64 -21.70 41.71
CA ARG A 286 -18.47 -22.60 41.75
C ARG A 286 -18.36 -23.48 40.51
N ASN A 287 -17.11 -23.52 40.03
CA ASN A 287 -16.40 -24.58 39.32
C ASN A 287 -16.76 -24.84 37.85
N LEU A 288 -15.81 -25.10 36.95
CA LEU A 288 -14.34 -24.97 36.85
C LEU A 288 -14.03 -25.58 35.47
N ASN A 289 -12.99 -25.06 34.83
CA ASN A 289 -12.15 -25.74 33.83
C ASN A 289 -12.69 -25.93 32.41
N GLY A 290 -11.94 -25.29 31.51
CA GLY A 290 -11.84 -25.66 30.11
C GLY A 290 -12.05 -24.47 29.22
N LEU A 291 -10.99 -23.73 28.90
CA LEU A 291 -10.60 -23.40 27.54
C LEU A 291 -9.29 -22.60 27.58
N ASN A 292 -8.23 -23.37 27.42
CA ASN A 292 -6.94 -23.05 26.83
C ASN A 292 -6.86 -21.75 26.00
N GLU A 293 -5.81 -21.00 26.32
CA GLU A 293 -5.21 -19.94 25.52
C GLU A 293 -4.82 -20.47 24.14
N GLN A 294 -5.41 -19.90 23.07
CA GLN A 294 -4.78 -19.63 21.77
C GLN A 294 -5.85 -19.17 20.79
N GLY A 295 -5.82 -17.87 20.48
CA GLY A 295 -6.77 -17.23 19.57
C GLY A 295 -6.26 -15.92 18.99
N LYS A 296 -4.94 -15.81 18.75
CA LYS A 296 -4.41 -14.87 17.76
C LYS A 296 -4.05 -15.69 16.53
N ARG A 297 -4.86 -15.59 15.48
CA ARG A 297 -4.41 -15.99 14.14
C ARG A 297 -3.44 -14.91 13.68
N GLU A 298 -2.15 -15.16 13.84
CA GLU A 298 -1.14 -14.52 13.01
C GLU A 298 -1.41 -14.98 11.57
N VAL A 299 -1.70 -14.03 10.69
CA VAL A 299 -1.63 -14.25 9.25
C VAL A 299 -0.14 -14.14 8.89
N THR A 300 0.59 -15.24 9.02
CA THR A 300 1.95 -15.35 8.50
C THR A 300 1.87 -15.67 7.03
N GLY A 301 1.61 -14.66 6.21
CA GLY A 301 1.94 -14.69 4.79
C GLY A 301 3.37 -14.20 4.63
N SER A 302 4.31 -15.10 4.39
CA SER A 302 5.66 -14.75 3.92
C SER A 302 5.52 -14.10 2.55
N HIS A 303 5.78 -12.80 2.44
CA HIS A 303 5.54 -12.02 1.24
C HIS A 303 6.72 -11.07 0.95
N PRO A 304 6.93 -10.77 -0.33
CA PRO A 304 8.24 -10.66 -0.96
C PRO A 304 9.02 -9.37 -0.65
N THR A 305 10.35 -9.49 -0.69
CA THR A 305 11.31 -8.41 -0.49
C THR A 305 11.72 -7.84 -1.86
N LEU A 306 11.60 -6.52 -2.00
CA LEU A 306 11.74 -5.75 -3.23
C LEU A 306 13.14 -5.89 -3.88
N VAL A 307 13.18 -5.92 -5.22
CA VAL A 307 14.39 -5.69 -6.02
C VAL A 307 14.24 -4.36 -6.75
N ARG A 308 15.20 -3.46 -6.54
CA ARG A 308 15.22 -2.09 -7.06
C ARG A 308 15.75 -2.04 -8.50
N ARG A 309 15.15 -1.20 -9.34
CA ARG A 309 15.71 -0.75 -10.63
C ARG A 309 16.22 0.67 -10.46
N ASP A 310 17.47 0.91 -10.81
CA ASP A 310 17.98 2.28 -10.99
C ASP A 310 17.71 2.72 -12.44
N HIS A 311 17.02 3.85 -12.59
CA HIS A 311 16.86 4.53 -13.87
C HIS A 311 18.00 5.53 -14.07
N ASN A 312 19.23 5.05 -14.27
CA ASN A 312 20.22 5.82 -15.02
C ASN A 312 21.38 4.96 -15.54
N GLU A 313 21.66 5.13 -16.83
CA GLU A 313 22.90 4.84 -17.57
C GLU A 313 23.34 3.38 -17.84
N THR A 314 23.29 3.06 -19.14
CA THR A 314 24.23 2.22 -19.91
C THR A 314 24.98 1.09 -19.18
N GLY A 315 24.51 -0.14 -19.35
CA GLY A 315 25.35 -1.33 -19.51
C GLY A 315 26.39 -1.60 -18.42
N GLY A 316 25.96 -2.16 -17.30
CA GLY A 316 26.85 -2.81 -16.33
C GLY A 316 26.13 -3.16 -15.04
N TRP A 317 25.92 -4.45 -14.77
CA TRP A 317 25.28 -4.91 -13.52
C TRP A 317 26.33 -5.23 -12.46
N HIS A 318 26.15 -4.68 -11.26
CA HIS A 318 26.79 -5.15 -10.03
C HIS A 318 25.78 -5.94 -9.19
N TRP A 319 26.12 -7.20 -8.90
CA TRP A 319 25.40 -8.02 -7.93
C TRP A 319 25.88 -7.67 -6.51
N PHE A 320 25.00 -7.17 -5.65
CA PHE A 320 25.28 -7.11 -4.21
C PHE A 320 24.36 -8.09 -3.47
N PRO A 321 24.90 -9.09 -2.76
CA PRO A 321 24.17 -9.79 -1.72
C PRO A 321 24.24 -8.95 -0.44
N TRP A 322 23.09 -8.66 0.18
CA TRP A 322 23.06 -8.14 1.55
C TRP A 322 22.55 -9.24 2.50
N ILE A 323 23.50 -9.68 3.34
CA ILE A 323 23.49 -10.25 4.71
C ILE A 323 22.19 -10.88 5.21
#